data_AF-A0A9D4G2N0-F1
#
_entry.id   AF-A0A9D4G2N0-F1
#
_cell.length_a   1.000
_cell.length_b   1.000
_cell.length_c   1.000
_cell.angle_alpha   90.00
_cell.angle_beta   90.00
_cell.angle_gamma   90.00
#
_symmetry.space_group_name_H-M   'P 1'
#
loop_
_entity.id
_entity.type
_entity.pdbx_description
1 polymer ?
#
loop_
_entity_poly.entity_id
_entity_poly.type
_entity_poly.pdbx_seq_one_letter_code
_entity_poly.pdbx_strand_id
1 'polypeptide(L)' 'MNVIECISDINECAPAPCKNGATCSNLQNAYSCTCVPGWQGNNCDKGKLYL' A
#
# COMPACT_ATOMS: atom_id res chain seq x y z
N MET A 1 23.28 7.91 -22.00
CA MET A 1 22.14 7.02 -21.74
C MET A 1 21.13 7.79 -20.92
N ASN A 2 19.97 8.03 -21.52
CA ASN A 2 18.81 8.73 -20.98
C ASN A 2 18.06 7.83 -19.98
N VAL A 3 17.80 8.33 -18.78
CA VAL A 3 16.46 8.63 -18.23
C VAL A 3 16.65 9.30 -16.85
N ILE A 4 16.92 10.60 -16.82
CA ILE A 4 16.55 11.38 -15.62
C ILE A 4 15.11 11.79 -15.88
N GLU A 5 14.21 10.81 -15.81
CA GLU A 5 12.84 11.18 -15.48
C GLU A 5 12.91 11.74 -14.06
N CYS A 6 12.38 12.95 -13.89
CA CYS A 6 11.96 13.38 -12.59
C CYS A 6 10.85 12.39 -12.19
N ILE A 7 11.21 11.23 -11.64
CA ILE A 7 10.27 10.36 -10.94
C ILE A 7 9.97 11.14 -9.66
N SER A 8 9.14 12.18 -9.80
CA SER A 8 8.35 12.66 -8.69
C SER A 8 7.68 11.42 -8.16
N ASP A 9 8.06 11.03 -6.94
CA ASP A 9 7.49 9.86 -6.27
C ASP A 9 5.97 9.89 -6.48
N ILE A 10 5.44 8.89 -7.19
CA ILE A 10 3.99 8.80 -7.41
C ILE A 10 3.41 8.47 -6.05
N ASN A 11 2.26 9.06 -5.71
CA ASN A 11 1.60 8.67 -4.47
C ASN A 11 0.79 7.39 -4.71
N GLU A 12 1.40 6.20 -4.57
CA GLU A 12 0.71 4.92 -4.66
C GLU A 12 -0.32 4.71 -3.54
N CYS A 13 -0.31 5.54 -2.49
CA CYS A 13 -1.40 5.57 -1.52
C CYS A 13 -2.68 6.25 -2.03
N ALA A 14 -2.67 6.90 -3.19
CA ALA A 14 -3.88 7.40 -3.85
C ALA A 14 -4.33 6.41 -4.95
N PRO A 15 -5.59 5.91 -4.94
CA PRO A 15 -6.77 6.41 -4.20
C PRO A 15 -7.14 5.58 -2.94
N ALA A 16 -6.18 5.22 -2.10
CA ALA A 16 -6.30 4.35 -0.91
C ALA A 16 -6.38 2.83 -1.23
N PRO A 17 -5.24 2.19 -1.54
CA PRO A 17 -5.18 0.75 -1.78
C PRO A 17 -5.42 -0.08 -0.52
N CYS A 18 -4.98 0.41 0.65
CA CYS A 18 -5.15 -0.26 1.94
C CYS A 18 -6.61 -0.24 2.40
N LYS A 19 -7.11 -1.39 2.88
CA LYS A 19 -8.50 -1.57 3.30
C LYS A 19 -8.61 -1.73 4.81
N ASN A 20 -9.85 -1.69 5.28
CA ASN A 20 -10.22 -2.06 6.66
C ASN A 20 -9.49 -1.28 7.76
N GLY A 21 -9.27 0.02 7.53
CA GLY A 21 -8.63 0.91 8.51
C GLY A 21 -7.10 0.78 8.58
N ALA A 22 -6.47 0.10 7.61
CA ALA A 22 -5.02 0.01 7.53
C ALA A 22 -4.36 1.35 7.13
N THR A 23 -3.16 1.58 7.62
CA THR A 23 -2.34 2.75 7.29
C THR A 23 -1.52 2.48 6.03
N CYS A 24 -1.61 3.36 5.03
CA CYS A 24 -0.77 3.30 3.83
C CYS A 24 0.51 4.11 4.00
N SER A 25 1.65 3.54 3.58
CA SER A 25 2.92 4.26 3.45
C SER A 25 3.35 4.30 1.99
N ASN A 26 3.59 5.51 1.47
CA ASN A 26 4.13 5.71 0.14
C ASN A 26 5.61 5.36 0.11
N LEU A 27 6.07 4.68 -0.94
CA LEU A 27 7.45 4.27 -1.13
C LEU A 27 7.83 4.54 -2.58
N GLN A 28 9.13 4.61 -2.87
CA GLN A 28 9.60 4.80 -4.25
C GLN A 28 9.07 3.69 -5.18
N ASN A 29 8.12 4.04 -6.06
CA ASN A 29 7.45 3.14 -7.01
C ASN A 29 6.65 2.00 -6.33
N ALA A 30 6.24 2.15 -5.08
CA ALA A 30 5.56 1.11 -4.33
C ALA A 30 4.73 1.67 -3.16
N TYR A 31 3.90 0.83 -2.55
CA TYR A 31 3.28 1.14 -1.27
C TYR A 31 3.36 -0.04 -0.31
N SER A 32 3.16 0.25 0.97
CA SER A 32 2.96 -0.78 1.99
C SER A 32 1.75 -0.45 2.86
N CYS A 33 1.01 -1.48 3.26
CA CYS A 33 -0.12 -1.35 4.18
C CYS A 33 0.24 -1.95 5.54
N THR A 34 0.10 -1.14 6.59
CA THR A 34 0.16 -1.64 7.98
C THR A 34 -1.25 -2.03 8.39
N CYS A 35 -1.50 -3.34 8.44
CA CYS A 35 -2.82 -3.88 8.78
C CYS A 35 -3.13 -3.73 10.27
N VAL A 36 -4.38 -3.42 10.58
CA VAL A 36 -4.90 -3.51 11.95
C VAL A 36 -5.07 -4.99 12.35
N PRO A 37 -5.11 -5.31 13.68
CA PRO A 37 -5.31 -6.67 14.13
C PRO A 37 -6.55 -7.32 13.50
N GLY A 38 -6.40 -8.55 13.01
CA GLY A 38 -7.50 -9.27 12.35
C GLY A 38 -7.52 -9.18 10.82
N TRP A 39 -6.65 -8.38 10.20
CA TRP A 39 -6.53 -8.27 8.74
C TRP A 39 -5.13 -8.64 8.24
N GLN A 40 -5.07 -9.13 7.01
CA GLN A 40 -3.88 -9.61 6.32
C GLN A 40 -4.00 -9.38 4.80
N GLY A 41 -2.92 -9.71 4.07
CA GLY A 41 -2.81 -9.46 2.63
C GLY A 41 -2.14 -8.11 2.35
N ASN A 42 -1.63 -7.93 1.13
CA ASN A 42 -0.91 -6.72 0.72
C ASN A 42 -1.76 -5.45 0.90
N ASN A 43 -3.08 -5.60 0.76
CA ASN A 43 -4.05 -4.51 0.87
C ASN A 43 -4.86 -4.57 2.18
N CYS A 44 -4.51 -5.46 3.11
CA CYS A 44 -5.25 -5.71 4.34
C CYS A 44 -6.74 -6.05 4.09
N ASP A 45 -7.01 -6.75 2.99
CA ASP A 45 -8.35 -7.11 2.49
C ASP A 45 -8.81 -8.51 2.93
N LYS A 46 -7.92 -9.30 3.53
CA LYS A 46 -8.21 -10.66 4.00
C LYS A 46 -8.37 -10.67 5.51
N GLY A 47 -9.58 -10.92 6.01
CA GLY A 47 -9.82 -11.05 7.44
C GLY A 47 -9.29 -12.37 7.99
N LYS A 48 -8.86 -12.43 9.24
CA LYS A 48 -8.45 -13.65 9.96
C LYS A 48 -9.62 -14.65 10.22
N LEU A 49 -10.75 -14.48 9.54
CA LEU A 49 -11.86 -15.45 9.51
C LEU A 49 -11.68 -16.54 8.45
N TYR A 50 -10.61 -16.47 7.63
CA TYR A 50 -10.11 -17.65 6.93
C TYR A 50 -9.39 -18.52 7.97
N LEU A 51 -10.13 -19.51 8.50
CA LEU A 51 -9.63 -20.57 9.38
C LEU A 51 -8.33 -21.19 8.85
#